data_AF-A0A6A3KU00-F1
#
_entry.id   AF-A0A6A3KU00-F1
#
_cell.length_a   1.000
_cell.length_b   1.000
_cell.length_c   1.000
_cell.angle_alpha   90.00
_cell.angle_beta   90.00
_cell.angle_gamma   90.00
#
_symmetry.space_group_name_H-M   'P 1'
#
loop_
_entity.id
_entity.type
_entity.pdbx_description
1 polymer ?
#
loop_
_entity_poly.entity_id
_entity_poly.type
_entity_poly.pdbx_seq_one_letter_code
_entity_poly.pdbx_strand_id
1 'polypeptide(L)'
;MGSVSELIEWCLWHSLSLWKIAWWLLRNHWPTALLLLIGAVGGVVTRPLWRIAGRLMGAVFGFAFKWLTLLMVCVRRYRRFVDGPSVQGRPSAERRWKTFEAIWATPMVVLEARGEHEDGLGRLMYKWLEAYHALWCMFLPDVLELSCKSTVKYWRGSRAECRRTVDRAC
;
A
#
# COMPACT_ATOMS: atom_id res chain seq x y z
N MET A 1 -48.50 -69.44 27.37
CA MET A 1 -47.67 -69.18 26.17
C MET A 1 -47.57 -67.70 25.78
N GLY A 2 -48.48 -66.81 26.22
CA GLY A 2 -48.41 -65.38 25.86
C GLY A 2 -47.36 -64.52 26.57
N SER A 3 -46.92 -64.86 27.79
CA SER A 3 -45.98 -64.00 28.54
C SER A 3 -44.54 -64.02 28.01
N VAL A 4 -44.11 -65.13 27.42
CA VAL A 4 -42.73 -65.29 26.92
C VAL A 4 -42.55 -64.63 25.55
N SER A 5 -43.57 -64.67 24.68
CA SER A 5 -43.54 -64.00 23.38
C SER A 5 -43.48 -62.48 23.51
N GLU A 6 -44.28 -61.89 24.42
CA GLU A 6 -44.29 -60.45 24.71
C GLU A 6 -42.93 -59.96 25.23
N LEU A 7 -42.27 -60.76 26.08
CA LEU A 7 -40.94 -60.45 26.62
C LEU A 7 -39.86 -60.46 25.54
N ILE A 8 -39.94 -61.42 24.60
CA ILE A 8 -39.02 -61.52 23.46
C ILE A 8 -39.25 -60.35 22.49
N GLU A 9 -40.50 -60.02 22.19
CA GLU A 9 -40.86 -58.91 21.30
C GLU A 9 -40.42 -57.56 21.87
N TRP A 10 -40.61 -57.35 23.16
CA TRP A 10 -40.12 -56.16 23.87
C TRP A 10 -38.59 -56.05 23.81
N CYS A 11 -37.86 -57.13 24.09
CA CYS A 11 -36.39 -57.16 24.00
C CYS A 11 -35.88 -56.90 22.58
N LEU A 12 -36.52 -57.48 21.56
CA LEU A 12 -36.17 -57.25 20.16
C LEU A 12 -36.44 -55.80 19.75
N TRP A 13 -37.54 -55.21 20.22
CA TRP A 13 -37.87 -53.82 19.91
C TRP A 13 -36.92 -52.82 20.58
N HIS A 14 -36.52 -53.08 21.83
CA HIS A 14 -35.52 -52.25 22.52
C HIS A 14 -34.12 -52.39 21.93
N SER A 15 -33.69 -53.61 21.59
CA SER A 15 -32.39 -53.82 20.94
C SER A 15 -32.31 -53.16 19.56
N LEU A 16 -33.37 -53.24 18.75
CA LEU A 16 -33.46 -52.54 17.46
C LEU A 16 -33.48 -51.02 17.61
N SER A 17 -34.17 -50.50 18.63
CA SER A 17 -34.23 -49.07 18.91
C SER A 17 -32.88 -48.53 19.37
N LEU A 18 -32.20 -49.25 20.27
CA LEU A 18 -30.83 -48.92 20.70
C LEU A 18 -29.84 -48.98 19.54
N TRP A 19 -29.94 -50.00 18.68
CA TRP A 19 -29.10 -50.11 17.49
C TRP A 19 -29.31 -48.95 16.52
N LYS A 20 -30.55 -48.54 16.28
CA LYS A 20 -30.86 -47.37 15.45
C LYS A 20 -30.29 -46.09 16.03
N ILE A 21 -30.44 -45.86 17.34
CA ILE A 21 -29.91 -44.66 18.01
C ILE A 21 -28.38 -44.64 17.95
N ALA A 22 -27.72 -45.77 18.24
CA ALA A 22 -26.28 -45.89 18.14
C ALA A 22 -25.78 -45.64 16.72
N TRP A 23 -26.45 -46.22 15.71
CA TRP A 23 -26.12 -45.99 14.31
C TRP A 23 -26.34 -44.54 13.87
N TRP A 24 -27.40 -43.90 14.36
CA TRP A 24 -27.73 -42.50 14.05
C TRP A 24 -26.69 -41.55 14.66
N LEU A 25 -26.32 -41.76 15.93
CA LEU A 25 -25.26 -41.02 16.61
C LEU A 25 -23.90 -41.23 15.94
N LEU A 26 -23.54 -42.48 15.62
CA LEU A 26 -22.30 -42.80 14.93
C LEU A 26 -22.22 -42.10 13.57
N ARG A 27 -23.29 -42.17 12.78
CA ARG A 27 -23.36 -41.55 11.45
C ARG A 27 -23.33 -40.02 11.51
N ASN A 28 -23.89 -39.41 12.55
CA ASN A 28 -23.91 -37.95 12.71
C ASN A 28 -22.59 -37.40 13.24
N HIS A 29 -21.90 -38.12 14.14
CA HIS A 29 -20.63 -37.68 14.74
C HIS A 29 -19.39 -38.02 13.90
N TRP A 30 -19.44 -39.08 13.09
CA TRP A 30 -18.36 -39.46 12.17
C TRP A 30 -17.90 -38.34 11.21
N PRO A 31 -18.79 -37.60 10.51
CA PRO A 31 -18.36 -36.52 9.62
C PRO A 31 -17.70 -35.37 10.38
N THR A 32 -18.17 -35.05 11.60
CA THR A 32 -17.55 -34.01 12.43
C THR A 32 -16.15 -34.43 12.89
N ALA A 33 -15.97 -35.68 13.31
CA ALA A 33 -14.66 -36.22 13.66
C ALA A 33 -13.70 -36.23 12.46
N LEU A 34 -14.20 -36.58 11.27
CA LEU A 34 -13.41 -36.55 10.04
C LEU A 34 -12.97 -35.13 9.67
N LEU A 35 -13.87 -34.15 9.76
CA LEU A 35 -13.55 -32.74 9.53
C LEU A 35 -12.52 -32.21 10.54
N LEU A 36 -12.64 -32.57 11.81
CA LEU A 36 -11.67 -32.22 12.84
C LEU A 36 -10.29 -32.84 12.56
N LEU A 37 -10.24 -34.10 12.12
CA LEU A 37 -8.98 -34.76 11.74
C LEU A 37 -8.36 -34.11 10.50
N ILE A 38 -9.14 -33.81 9.47
CA ILE A 38 -8.66 -33.11 8.27
C ILE A 38 -8.16 -31.71 8.62
N GLY A 39 -8.89 -30.98 9.45
CA GLY A 39 -8.48 -29.66 9.93
C GLY A 39 -7.22 -29.71 10.80
N ALA A 40 -7.08 -30.73 11.65
CA ALA A 40 -5.89 -30.92 12.48
C ALA A 40 -4.66 -31.26 11.62
N VAL A 41 -4.78 -32.22 10.69
CA VAL A 41 -3.70 -32.61 9.78
C VAL A 41 -3.34 -31.47 8.83
N GLY A 42 -4.34 -30.84 8.19
CA GLY A 42 -4.15 -29.68 7.33
C GLY A 42 -3.53 -28.50 8.09
N GLY A 43 -3.94 -28.29 9.34
CA GLY A 43 -3.34 -27.33 10.25
C GLY A 43 -1.88 -27.62 10.52
N VAL A 44 -1.51 -28.87 10.83
CA VAL A 44 -0.12 -29.28 11.07
C VAL A 44 0.75 -29.13 9.83
N VAL A 45 0.24 -29.48 8.65
CA VAL A 45 0.95 -29.34 7.37
C VAL A 45 1.12 -27.87 6.98
N THR A 46 0.13 -27.01 7.30
CA THR A 46 0.21 -25.58 7.00
C THR A 46 0.98 -24.79 8.05
N ARG A 47 1.13 -25.25 9.30
CA ARG A 47 1.94 -24.60 10.35
C ARG A 47 3.34 -24.14 9.89
N PRO A 48 4.16 -24.96 9.21
CA PRO A 48 5.45 -24.50 8.71
C PRO A 48 5.31 -23.39 7.66
N LEU A 49 4.29 -23.47 6.79
CA LEU A 49 3.99 -22.42 5.80
C LEU A 49 3.58 -21.11 6.48
N TRP A 50 2.72 -21.16 7.50
CA TRP A 50 2.34 -19.99 8.29
C TRP A 50 3.51 -19.36 9.02
N ARG A 51 4.46 -20.16 9.52
CA ARG A 51 5.67 -19.66 10.18
C ARG A 51 6.60 -18.95 9.19
N ILE A 52 6.77 -19.51 7.99
CA ILE A 52 7.57 -18.89 6.93
C ILE A 52 6.87 -17.63 6.43
N ALA A 53 5.57 -17.69 6.16
CA ALA A 53 4.76 -16.55 5.77
C ALA A 53 4.82 -15.43 6.82
N GLY A 54 4.71 -15.75 8.11
CA GLY A 54 4.85 -14.78 9.19
C GLY A 54 6.23 -14.12 9.24
N ARG A 55 7.31 -14.88 9.00
CA ARG A 55 8.68 -14.33 8.90
C ARG A 55 8.85 -13.42 7.70
N LEU A 56 8.35 -13.83 6.53
CA LEU A 56 8.39 -13.02 5.31
C LEU A 56 7.57 -11.75 5.50
N MET A 57 6.34 -11.84 6.01
CA MET A 57 5.50 -10.70 6.31
C MET A 57 6.15 -9.77 7.34
N GLY A 58 6.79 -10.32 8.38
CA GLY A 58 7.53 -9.53 9.36
C GLY A 58 8.71 -8.77 8.75
N ALA A 59 9.49 -9.41 7.87
CA ALA A 59 10.60 -8.78 7.17
C ALA A 59 10.11 -7.68 6.20
N VAL A 60 9.09 -7.97 5.40
CA VAL A 60 8.47 -7.01 4.47
C VAL A 60 7.86 -5.84 5.23
N PHE A 61 7.16 -6.10 6.34
CA PHE A 61 6.55 -5.06 7.15
C PHE A 61 7.61 -4.21 7.85
N GLY A 62 8.66 -4.83 8.42
CA GLY A 62 9.77 -4.10 9.04
C GLY A 62 10.50 -3.22 8.04
N PHE A 63 10.73 -3.73 6.83
CA PHE A 63 11.28 -2.96 5.72
C PHE A 63 10.37 -1.79 5.33
N ALA A 64 9.08 -2.06 5.05
CA ALA A 64 8.11 -1.03 4.70
C ALA A 64 7.99 0.04 5.79
N PHE A 65 7.97 -0.35 7.06
CA PHE A 65 7.89 0.57 8.18
C PHE A 65 9.15 1.44 8.31
N LYS A 66 10.35 0.87 8.11
CA LYS A 66 11.60 1.64 8.05
C LYS A 66 11.54 2.71 6.96
N TRP A 67 11.12 2.35 5.75
CA TRP A 67 11.02 3.32 4.65
C TRP A 67 9.91 4.35 4.85
N LEU A 68 8.76 3.94 5.41
CA LEU A 68 7.64 4.84 5.69
C LEU A 68 7.98 5.84 6.79
N THR A 69 8.72 5.43 7.82
CA THR A 69 9.21 6.33 8.86
C THR A 69 10.22 7.34 8.32
N LEU A 70 11.16 6.92 7.47
CA LEU A 70 12.07 7.82 6.75
C LEU A 70 11.29 8.82 5.90
N LEU A 71 10.32 8.36 5.11
CA LEU A 71 9.47 9.20 4.27
C LEU A 71 8.67 10.21 5.10
N MET A 72 8.11 9.80 6.23
CA MET A 72 7.44 10.68 7.18
C MET A 72 8.36 11.78 7.73
N VAL A 73 9.62 11.47 8.00
CA VAL A 73 10.63 12.46 8.44
C VAL A 73 10.94 13.43 7.30
N CYS A 74 11.13 12.93 6.08
CA CYS A 74 11.31 13.77 4.89
C CYS A 74 10.14 14.74 4.69
N VAL A 75 8.91 14.24 4.74
CA VAL A 75 7.69 15.07 4.59
C VAL A 75 7.58 16.10 5.70
N ARG A 76 7.88 15.74 6.96
CA ARG A 76 7.87 16.71 8.07
C ARG A 76 8.90 17.81 7.88
N ARG A 77 10.13 17.48 7.48
CA ARG A 77 11.19 18.46 7.21
C ARG A 77 10.84 19.35 6.02
N TYR A 78 10.27 18.76 4.98
CA TYR A 78 9.78 19.47 3.81
C TYR A 78 8.67 20.45 4.16
N ARG A 79 7.63 20.02 4.89
CA ARG A 79 6.55 20.92 5.33
C ARG A 79 7.08 22.10 6.13
N ARG A 80 7.96 21.84 7.11
CA ARG A 80 8.61 22.93 7.87
C ARG A 80 9.39 23.90 6.99
N PHE A 81 10.04 23.41 5.94
CA PHE A 81 10.77 24.27 5.00
C PHE A 81 9.82 25.14 4.15
N VAL A 82 8.75 24.54 3.63
CA VAL A 82 7.74 25.23 2.79
C VAL A 82 6.90 26.24 3.59
N ASP A 83 6.64 25.93 4.85
CA ASP A 83 5.94 26.80 5.79
C ASP A 83 6.86 27.86 6.41
N GLY A 84 8.17 27.79 6.12
CA GLY A 84 9.16 28.74 6.62
C GLY A 84 9.01 30.15 6.03
N PRO A 85 9.39 31.19 6.78
CA PRO A 85 9.32 32.59 6.33
C PRO A 85 10.22 32.87 5.12
N SER A 86 11.27 32.05 4.93
CA SER A 86 12.16 32.10 3.77
C SER A 86 11.49 31.77 2.44
N VAL A 87 10.35 31.04 2.48
CA VAL A 87 9.62 30.58 1.29
C VAL A 87 8.31 31.34 1.11
N GLN A 88 7.66 31.77 2.20
CA GLN A 88 6.40 32.53 2.13
C GLN A 88 6.56 33.95 1.59
N GLY A 89 7.70 34.62 1.83
CA GLY A 89 7.93 36.00 1.39
C GLY A 89 8.25 36.16 -0.10
N ARG A 90 8.38 35.08 -0.87
CA ARG A 90 8.76 35.12 -2.30
C ARG A 90 7.55 35.08 -3.23
N PRO A 91 7.66 35.65 -4.45
CA PRO A 91 6.61 35.57 -5.47
C PRO A 91 6.21 34.12 -5.76
N SER A 92 4.91 33.89 -6.04
CA SER A 92 4.30 32.55 -6.09
C SER A 92 4.99 31.55 -7.03
N ALA A 93 5.56 32.03 -8.14
CA ALA A 93 6.32 31.20 -9.08
C ALA A 93 7.66 30.73 -8.50
N GLU A 94 8.40 31.64 -7.87
CA GLU A 94 9.70 31.36 -7.24
C GLU A 94 9.55 30.54 -5.96
N ARG A 95 8.45 30.76 -5.23
CA ARG A 95 8.02 29.94 -4.11
C ARG A 95 7.78 28.50 -4.55
N ARG A 96 6.95 28.29 -5.58
CA ARG A 96 6.67 26.95 -6.13
C ARG A 96 7.97 26.30 -6.58
N TRP A 97 8.84 27.04 -7.27
CA TRP A 97 10.15 26.56 -7.70
C TRP A 97 10.99 26.02 -6.53
N LYS A 98 11.23 26.84 -5.51
CA LYS A 98 12.07 26.45 -4.35
C LYS A 98 11.45 25.30 -3.55
N THR A 99 10.13 25.25 -3.54
CA THR A 99 9.37 24.16 -2.93
C THR A 99 9.59 22.87 -3.72
N PHE A 100 9.45 22.88 -5.04
CA PHE A 100 9.70 21.71 -5.90
C PHE A 100 11.16 21.23 -5.86
N GLU A 101 12.13 22.13 -5.84
CA GLU A 101 13.56 21.81 -5.70
C GLU A 101 13.81 21.07 -4.36
N ALA A 102 13.20 21.56 -3.28
CA ALA A 102 13.32 20.95 -1.95
C ALA A 102 12.65 19.56 -1.84
N ILE A 103 11.66 19.22 -2.67
CA ILE A 103 11.01 17.88 -2.66
C ILE A 103 12.04 16.78 -2.93
N TRP A 104 13.00 17.04 -3.82
CA TRP A 104 13.98 16.04 -4.26
C TRP A 104 15.29 16.12 -3.45
N ALA A 105 15.71 17.32 -3.06
CA ALA A 105 16.92 17.50 -2.25
C ALA A 105 16.73 17.02 -0.80
N THR A 106 15.54 17.19 -0.20
CA THR A 106 15.29 16.78 1.19
C THR A 106 15.48 15.27 1.43
N PRO A 107 14.93 14.35 0.62
CA PRO A 107 15.13 12.92 0.83
C PRO A 107 16.59 12.49 0.63
N MET A 108 17.36 13.11 -0.28
CA MET A 108 18.80 12.83 -0.40
C MET A 108 19.56 13.12 0.90
N VAL A 109 19.38 14.32 1.46
CA VAL A 109 20.06 14.73 2.70
C VAL A 109 19.64 13.86 3.88
N VAL A 110 18.39 13.40 3.92
CA VAL A 110 17.91 12.50 4.98
C VAL A 110 18.49 11.08 4.82
N LEU A 111 18.63 10.59 3.58
CA LEU A 111 19.28 9.30 3.31
C LEU A 111 20.76 9.33 3.71
N GLU A 112 21.45 10.43 3.37
CA GLU A 112 22.86 10.66 3.73
C GLU A 112 23.05 10.79 5.25
N ALA A 113 22.23 11.62 5.91
CA ALA A 113 22.30 11.82 7.36
C ALA A 113 21.97 10.56 8.19
N ARG A 114 21.32 9.57 7.58
CA ARG A 114 21.01 8.27 8.21
C ARG A 114 22.02 7.19 7.85
N GLY A 115 22.99 7.45 6.98
CA GLY A 115 23.96 6.46 6.51
C GLY A 115 23.37 5.38 5.59
N GLU A 116 22.10 5.49 5.21
CA GLU A 116 21.40 4.50 4.38
C GLU A 116 21.84 4.57 2.91
N HIS A 117 22.62 5.58 2.53
CA HIS A 117 23.16 5.73 1.18
C HIS A 117 24.17 4.63 0.80
N GLU A 118 24.80 3.99 1.78
CA GLU A 118 25.79 2.92 1.55
C GLU A 118 25.11 1.57 1.25
N ASP A 119 23.89 1.36 1.77
CA ASP A 119 23.21 0.07 1.75
C ASP A 119 22.23 -0.11 0.57
N GLY A 120 22.33 -1.26 -0.10
CA GLY A 120 21.56 -1.72 -1.27
C GLY A 120 20.45 -0.80 -1.81
N LEU A 121 19.27 -0.81 -1.16
CA LEU A 121 18.12 -0.02 -1.63
C LEU A 121 18.31 1.49 -1.42
N GLY A 122 18.90 1.92 -0.31
CA GLY A 122 19.14 3.34 -0.05
C GLY A 122 20.19 3.92 -1.01
N ARG A 123 21.20 3.12 -1.38
CA ARG A 123 22.13 3.46 -2.46
C ARG A 123 21.43 3.62 -3.81
N LEU A 124 20.57 2.66 -4.17
CA LEU A 124 19.82 2.71 -5.43
C LEU A 124 18.89 3.93 -5.46
N MET A 125 18.15 4.17 -4.37
CA MET A 125 17.19 5.25 -4.28
C MET A 125 17.89 6.61 -4.28
N TYR A 126 19.05 6.74 -3.62
CA TYR A 126 19.86 7.94 -3.72
C TYR A 126 20.35 8.19 -5.14
N LYS A 127 20.91 7.18 -5.82
CA LYS A 127 21.36 7.34 -7.22
C LYS A 127 20.22 7.66 -8.17
N TRP A 128 19.06 7.06 -7.94
CA TRP A 128 17.85 7.37 -8.70
C TRP A 128 17.40 8.81 -8.46
N LEU A 129 17.36 9.24 -7.20
CA LEU A 129 17.09 10.64 -6.82
C LEU A 129 18.11 11.59 -7.46
N GLU A 130 19.39 11.22 -7.48
CA GLU A 130 20.49 12.02 -8.03
C GLU A 130 20.36 12.18 -9.54
N ALA A 131 20.13 11.07 -10.25
CA ALA A 131 19.87 11.08 -11.68
C ALA A 131 18.61 11.88 -12.02
N TYR A 132 17.54 11.72 -11.22
CA TYR A 132 16.28 12.44 -11.45
C TYR A 132 16.42 13.94 -11.17
N HIS A 133 17.12 14.31 -10.11
CA HIS A 133 17.43 15.70 -9.78
C HIS A 133 18.27 16.34 -10.89
N ALA A 134 19.33 15.66 -11.37
CA ALA A 134 20.16 16.15 -12.46
C ALA A 134 19.40 16.28 -13.78
N LEU A 135 18.59 15.27 -14.14
CA LEU A 135 17.72 15.32 -15.31
C LEU A 135 16.75 16.50 -15.23
N TRP A 136 16.15 16.71 -14.06
CA TRP A 136 15.20 17.79 -13.85
C TRP A 136 15.88 19.16 -13.89
N CYS A 137 17.04 19.34 -13.26
CA CYS A 137 17.83 20.57 -13.35
C CYS A 137 18.17 20.96 -14.79
N MET A 138 18.37 19.99 -15.68
CA MET A 138 18.66 20.22 -17.10
C MET A 138 17.39 20.45 -17.94
N PHE A 139 16.33 19.66 -17.73
CA PHE A 139 15.14 19.69 -18.58
C PHE A 139 14.17 20.84 -18.23
N LEU A 140 14.14 21.23 -16.97
CA LEU A 140 13.21 22.22 -16.44
C LEU A 140 13.44 23.65 -16.95
N PRO A 141 14.67 24.20 -17.09
CA PRO A 141 14.87 25.51 -17.70
C PRO A 141 14.40 25.55 -19.15
N ASP A 142 14.65 24.48 -19.92
CA ASP A 142 14.22 24.39 -21.32
C ASP A 142 12.68 24.38 -21.43
N VAL A 143 12.00 23.58 -20.61
CA VAL A 143 10.53 23.54 -20.58
C VAL A 143 9.95 24.88 -20.15
N LEU A 144 10.53 25.55 -19.15
CA LEU A 144 10.09 26.88 -18.72
C LEU A 144 10.28 27.93 -19.80
N GLU A 145 11.41 27.92 -20.51
CA GLU A 145 11.68 28.87 -21.60
C GLU A 145 10.68 28.65 -22.75
N LEU A 146 10.42 27.40 -23.12
CA LEU A 146 9.44 27.03 -24.14
C LEU A 146 8.00 27.41 -23.72
N SER A 147 7.62 27.14 -22.48
CA SER A 147 6.31 27.54 -21.94
C SER A 147 6.15 29.06 -21.86
N CYS A 148 7.20 29.80 -21.50
CA CYS A 148 7.17 31.26 -21.46
C CYS A 148 7.01 31.84 -22.88
N LYS A 149 7.83 31.37 -23.83
CA LYS A 149 7.76 31.80 -25.24
C LYS A 149 6.39 31.52 -25.85
N SER A 150 5.82 30.34 -25.60
CA SER A 150 4.49 29.98 -26.11
C SER A 150 3.37 30.81 -25.45
N THR A 151 3.43 31.02 -24.13
CA THR A 151 2.47 31.86 -23.40
C THR A 151 2.50 33.31 -23.88
N VAL A 152 3.69 33.89 -24.10
CA VAL A 152 3.83 35.25 -24.62
C VAL A 152 3.30 35.37 -26.06
N LYS A 153 3.50 34.34 -26.90
CA LYS A 153 2.92 34.31 -28.25
C LYS A 153 1.40 34.23 -28.19
N TYR A 154 0.84 33.34 -27.38
CA TYR A 154 -0.60 33.19 -27.20
C TYR A 154 -1.24 34.48 -26.66
N TRP A 155 -0.63 35.09 -25.65
CA TRP A 155 -1.08 36.36 -25.07
C TRP A 155 -1.10 37.49 -26.10
N ARG A 156 -0.04 37.63 -26.92
CA ARG A 156 -0.03 38.62 -28.00
C ARG A 156 -1.11 38.36 -29.04
N GLY A 157 -1.32 37.10 -29.43
CA GLY A 157 -2.37 36.71 -30.37
C GLY A 157 -3.78 37.02 -29.83
N SER A 158 -4.04 36.61 -28.60
CA SER A 158 -5.31 36.87 -27.90
C SER A 158 -5.59 38.38 -27.74
N ARG A 159 -4.57 39.16 -27.36
CA ARG A 159 -4.71 40.63 -27.24
C ARG A 159 -4.98 41.30 -28.58
N ALA A 160 -4.36 40.84 -29.65
CA ALA A 160 -4.60 41.37 -30.99
C ALA A 160 -6.02 41.05 -31.47
N GLU A 161 -6.49 39.82 -31.24
CA GLU A 161 -7.86 39.42 -31.60
C GLU A 161 -8.90 40.18 -30.79
N CYS A 162 -8.67 40.34 -29.48
CA CYS A 162 -9.55 41.11 -28.60
C CYS A 162 -9.69 42.58 -29.05
N ARG A 163 -8.60 43.22 -29.52
CA ARG A 163 -8.70 44.56 -30.12
C ARG A 163 -9.55 44.55 -31.39
N ARG A 164 -9.33 43.60 -32.30
CA ARG A 164 -10.12 43.50 -33.55
C ARG A 164 -11.61 43.26 -33.27
N THR A 165 -11.95 42.49 -32.24
CA THR A 165 -13.36 42.27 -31.87
C THR A 165 -14.01 43.51 -31.31
N VAL A 166 -13.28 44.33 -30.55
CA VAL A 166 -13.76 45.62 -30.04
C VAL A 166 -13.95 46.61 -31.18
N ASP A 167 -12.98 46.72 -32.10
CA ASP A 167 -13.07 47.62 -33.26
C ASP A 167 -14.21 47.26 -34.22
N ARG A 168 -14.64 45.99 -34.27
CA ARG A 168 -15.81 45.54 -35.07
C ARG A 168 -17.16 45.75 -34.38
N ALA A 169 -17.15 46.00 -33.07
CA ALA A 169 -18.36 46.18 -32.27
C ALA A 169 -18.74 47.65 -32.05
N CYS A 170 -17.84 48.59 -32.38
CA CYS A 170 -18.08 50.04 -32.48
C CYS A 170 -18.41 50.44 -33.92
#